data_AF-U1PKN8-F1
#
_entry.id   AF-U1PKN8-F1
#
_cell.length_a   1.000
_cell.length_b   1.000
_cell.length_c   1.000
_cell.angle_alpha   90.00
_cell.angle_beta   90.00
_cell.angle_gamma   90.00
#
_symmetry.space_group_name_H-M   'P 1'
#
loop_
_entity.id
_entity.type
_entity.pdbx_description
1 polymer ?
#
loop_
_entity_poly.entity_id
_entity_poly.type
_entity_poly.pdbx_seq_one_letter_code
_entity_poly.pdbx_strand_id
1 'polypeptide(L)'
;MDNNTGQSGHATVRFSKISDFYLDYHRPLTESTDIIEVILKNQQTADWDVSIVLEYNADYPDKPAVENISIEDTGGIDLGITRFSHDSENRVFARLDEHKDRERVDKRHQNLPLKQYESEN
;
A
#
# COMPACT_ATOMS: atom_id res chain seq x y z
N MET A 1 -13.31 9.40 -15.78
CA MET A 1 -14.10 8.15 -15.91
C MET A 1 -13.38 7.27 -16.90
N ASP A 2 -13.13 6.00 -16.59
CA ASP A 2 -12.71 5.09 -17.64
C ASP A 2 -13.90 4.86 -18.59
N ASN A 3 -13.64 4.68 -19.88
CA ASN A 3 -14.70 4.46 -20.88
C ASN A 3 -15.06 2.97 -21.01
N ASN A 4 -14.49 2.11 -20.18
CA ASN A 4 -14.56 0.66 -20.32
C ASN A 4 -15.28 -0.05 -19.17
N THR A 5 -15.27 0.47 -17.94
CA THR A 5 -15.92 -0.16 -16.78
C THR A 5 -16.95 0.74 -16.09
N GLY A 6 -16.91 2.05 -16.31
CA GLY A 6 -17.84 2.99 -15.69
C GLY A 6 -17.71 3.07 -14.16
N GLN A 7 -16.63 2.51 -13.60
CA GLN A 7 -16.33 2.51 -12.17
C GLN A 7 -15.18 3.48 -11.87
N SER A 8 -15.31 4.28 -10.83
CA SER A 8 -14.19 5.09 -10.32
C SER A 8 -13.24 4.20 -9.51
N GLY A 9 -11.94 4.27 -9.80
CA GLY A 9 -10.90 3.65 -8.95
C GLY A 9 -10.36 2.29 -9.40
N HIS A 10 -10.66 1.84 -10.62
CA HIS A 10 -10.03 0.67 -11.23
C HIS A 10 -9.56 1.04 -12.65
N ALA A 11 -8.41 0.52 -13.07
CA ALA A 11 -7.98 0.60 -14.47
C ALA A 11 -7.49 -0.74 -14.98
N THR A 12 -7.56 -0.89 -16.29
CA THR A 12 -6.99 -2.04 -16.99
C THR A 12 -5.72 -1.59 -17.72
N VAL A 13 -4.61 -2.27 -17.44
CA VAL A 13 -3.37 -2.10 -18.19
C VAL A 13 -3.24 -3.27 -19.15
N ARG A 14 -3.18 -2.96 -20.44
CA ARG A 14 -3.07 -3.96 -21.51
C ARG A 14 -1.63 -4.10 -21.97
N PHE A 15 -1.03 -5.26 -21.73
CA PHE A 15 0.23 -5.65 -22.36
C PHE A 15 -0.07 -6.51 -23.57
N SER A 16 0.12 -5.95 -24.77
CA SER A 16 -0.30 -6.54 -26.05
C SER A 16 0.24 -7.95 -26.35
N LYS A 17 1.27 -8.40 -25.62
CA LYS A 17 1.93 -9.70 -25.82
C LYS A 17 1.82 -10.64 -24.61
N ILE A 18 1.23 -10.18 -23.50
CA ILE A 18 1.19 -10.95 -22.24
C ILE A 18 -0.27 -11.16 -21.83
N SER A 19 -0.92 -10.11 -21.34
CA SER A 19 -2.29 -10.14 -20.85
C SER A 19 -2.77 -8.72 -20.51
N ASP A 20 -4.05 -8.62 -20.19
CA ASP A 20 -4.64 -7.52 -19.45
C ASP A 20 -4.46 -7.74 -17.94
N PHE A 21 -4.15 -6.67 -17.21
CA PHE A 21 -4.00 -6.65 -15.75
C PHE A 21 -4.95 -5.62 -15.15
N TYR A 22 -5.57 -5.97 -14.02
CA TYR A 22 -6.39 -5.06 -13.23
C TYR A 22 -5.54 -4.33 -12.20
N LEU A 23 -5.67 -3.01 -12.14
CA LEU A 23 -4.95 -2.16 -11.22
C LEU A 23 -5.91 -1.62 -10.17
N ASP A 24 -5.61 -1.90 -8.90
CA ASP A 24 -6.29 -1.30 -7.76
C ASP A 24 -5.59 0.01 -7.37
N TYR A 25 -6.35 1.10 -7.32
CA TYR A 25 -5.84 2.39 -6.90
C TYR A 25 -6.13 2.65 -5.43
N HIS A 26 -5.08 2.79 -4.62
CA HIS A 26 -5.24 3.28 -3.24
C HIS A 26 -5.44 4.79 -3.14
N ARG A 27 -5.11 5.55 -4.21
CA ARG A 27 -5.25 7.01 -4.31
C ARG A 27 -5.73 7.39 -5.71
N PRO A 28 -6.52 8.46 -5.86
CA PRO A 28 -6.93 8.94 -7.18
C PRO A 28 -5.70 9.36 -7.99
N LEU A 29 -5.68 9.01 -9.27
CA LEU A 29 -4.68 9.51 -10.21
C LEU A 29 -5.01 10.96 -10.58
N THR A 30 -4.01 11.83 -10.55
CA THR A 30 -4.15 13.21 -11.05
C THR A 30 -3.87 13.22 -12.56
N GLU A 31 -4.47 14.15 -13.31
CA GLU A 31 -4.26 14.26 -14.77
C GLU A 31 -2.77 14.48 -15.15
N SER A 32 -1.95 14.98 -14.22
CA SER A 32 -0.51 15.21 -14.36
C SER A 32 0.34 14.08 -13.77
N THR A 33 -0.12 12.84 -13.85
CA THR A 33 0.61 11.66 -13.34
C THR A 33 1.38 11.00 -14.48
N ASP A 34 2.70 10.93 -14.35
CA ASP A 34 3.56 10.24 -15.30
C ASP A 34 3.90 8.83 -14.82
N ILE A 35 3.90 7.87 -15.74
CA ILE A 35 4.42 6.53 -15.47
C ILE A 35 5.94 6.60 -15.59
N ILE A 36 6.64 6.39 -14.48
CA ILE A 36 8.11 6.42 -14.46
C ILE A 36 8.72 5.03 -14.61
N GLU A 37 8.04 3.99 -14.15
CA GLU A 37 8.57 2.63 -14.20
C GLU A 37 7.46 1.60 -14.31
N VAL A 38 7.71 0.55 -15.09
CA VAL A 38 6.85 -0.64 -15.18
C VAL A 38 7.73 -1.86 -14.94
N ILE A 39 7.43 -2.58 -13.86
CA ILE A 39 8.16 -3.78 -13.45
C ILE A 39 7.27 -4.98 -13.71
N LEU A 40 7.79 -5.94 -14.49
CA LEU A 40 7.14 -7.22 -14.73
C LEU A 40 7.92 -8.32 -14.01
N LYS A 41 7.26 -9.06 -13.13
CA LYS A 41 7.87 -10.16 -12.39
C LYS A 41 7.15 -11.48 -12.68
N ASN A 42 7.92 -12.49 -13.04
CA ASN A 42 7.43 -13.87 -13.09
C ASN A 42 7.65 -14.53 -11.72
N GLN A 43 6.58 -15.04 -11.12
CA GLN A 43 6.65 -15.79 -9.87
C GLN A 43 6.95 -17.27 -10.14
N GLN A 44 7.52 -17.98 -9.17
CA GLN A 44 7.72 -19.43 -9.29
C GLN A 44 6.41 -20.21 -9.45
N THR A 45 5.26 -19.61 -9.11
CA THR A 45 3.91 -20.17 -9.29
C THR A 45 3.38 -20.08 -10.72
N ALA A 46 4.19 -19.59 -11.68
CA ALA A 46 3.77 -19.24 -13.04
C ALA A 46 2.77 -18.08 -13.15
N ASP A 47 2.52 -17.39 -12.03
CA ASP A 47 1.78 -16.13 -12.00
C ASP A 47 2.71 -14.98 -12.42
N TRP A 48 2.14 -13.99 -13.08
CA TRP A 48 2.83 -12.77 -13.48
C TRP A 48 2.30 -11.60 -12.66
N ASP A 49 3.19 -10.82 -12.07
CA ASP A 49 2.87 -9.58 -11.38
C ASP A 49 3.36 -8.39 -12.22
N VAL A 50 2.55 -7.34 -12.27
CA VAL A 50 2.92 -6.05 -12.84
C VAL A 50 2.85 -4.99 -11.74
N SER A 51 3.96 -4.30 -11.52
CA SER A 51 4.02 -3.11 -10.68
C SER A 51 4.22 -1.89 -11.57
N ILE A 52 3.35 -0.88 -11.44
CA ILE A 52 3.45 0.38 -12.17
C ILE A 52 3.78 1.46 -11.16
N VAL A 53 4.94 2.08 -11.32
CA VAL A 53 5.38 3.19 -10.47
C VAL A 53 4.98 4.49 -11.16
N LEU A 54 4.26 5.30 -10.40
CA LEU A 54 3.72 6.57 -10.84
C LEU A 54 4.43 7.69 -10.10
N GLU A 55 4.84 8.71 -10.84
CA GLU A 55 5.23 9.99 -10.27
C GLU A 55 4.08 10.97 -10.52
N TYR A 56 3.61 11.59 -9.45
CA TYR A 56 2.63 12.66 -9.56
C TYR A 56 3.09 13.81 -8.69
N ASN A 57 2.92 15.02 -9.23
CA ASN A 57 3.11 16.23 -8.44
C ASN A 57 1.91 16.37 -7.51
N ALA A 58 2.06 15.87 -6.30
CA ALA A 58 1.11 16.12 -5.25
C ALA A 58 1.34 17.53 -4.72
N ASP A 59 0.26 18.33 -4.64
CA ASP A 59 0.24 19.58 -3.88
C ASP A 59 0.27 19.25 -2.38
N TYR A 60 1.36 18.66 -1.90
CA TYR A 60 1.62 18.55 -0.48
C TYR A 60 1.93 19.95 0.04
N PRO A 61 1.37 20.33 1.22
CA PRO A 61 1.81 21.56 1.86
C PRO A 61 3.32 21.47 2.12
N ASP A 62 4.02 22.59 1.93
CA ASP A 62 5.42 22.69 2.30
C ASP A 62 5.62 22.29 3.76
N LYS A 63 6.73 21.61 4.04
CA LYS A 63 7.09 21.28 5.41
C LYS A 63 7.18 22.58 6.22
N PRO A 64 6.41 22.72 7.32
CA PRO A 64 6.46 23.94 8.12
C PRO A 64 7.86 24.13 8.72
N ALA A 65 8.29 25.39 8.81
CA ALA A 65 9.51 25.74 9.53
C ALA A 65 9.38 25.35 11.00
N VAL A 66 10.48 24.92 11.63
CA VAL A 66 10.46 24.42 13.02
C VAL A 66 9.92 25.49 13.99
N GLU A 67 10.27 26.75 13.77
CA GLU A 67 9.77 27.90 14.53
C GLU A 67 8.26 28.15 14.43
N ASN A 68 7.60 27.59 13.42
CA ASN A 68 6.15 27.69 13.19
C ASN A 68 5.38 26.45 13.66
N ILE A 69 6.06 25.45 14.24
CA ILE A 69 5.42 24.27 14.81
C ILE A 69 5.26 24.50 16.31
N SER A 70 4.03 24.65 16.78
CA SER A 70 3.79 24.80 18.21
C SER A 70 3.87 23.46 18.93
N ILE A 71 4.19 23.49 20.24
CA ILE A 71 4.29 22.26 21.05
C ILE A 71 2.91 21.57 21.10
N GLU A 72 1.83 22.35 21.18
CA GLU A 72 0.46 21.84 21.10
C GLU A 72 0.10 21.18 19.76
N ASP A 73 0.80 21.52 18.67
CA ASP A 73 0.59 20.90 17.35
C ASP A 73 1.44 19.63 17.17
N THR A 74 2.20 19.23 18.18
CA THR A 74 3.08 18.07 18.13
C THR A 74 2.39 16.83 18.71
N GLY A 75 2.18 15.82 17.86
CA GLY A 75 1.67 14.50 18.24
C GLY A 75 2.74 13.42 18.22
N GLY A 76 2.84 12.60 19.27
CA GLY A 76 3.65 11.38 19.26
C GLY A 76 2.77 10.18 18.93
N ILE A 77 3.21 9.28 18.04
CA ILE A 77 2.55 7.99 17.80
C ILE A 77 3.41 6.91 18.44
N ASP A 78 2.91 6.28 19.50
CA ASP A 78 3.57 5.14 20.14
C ASP A 78 2.92 3.82 19.73
N LEU A 79 3.77 2.83 19.41
CA LEU A 79 3.36 1.48 19.05
C LEU A 79 3.67 0.54 20.22
N GLY A 80 2.65 0.25 21.03
CA GLY A 80 2.77 -0.63 22.17
C GLY A 80 2.57 -2.10 21.82
N ILE A 81 3.28 -2.99 22.53
CA ILE A 81 3.09 -4.45 22.41
C ILE A 81 1.68 -4.86 22.88
N THR A 82 1.15 -4.19 23.90
CA THR A 82 -0.14 -4.52 24.53
C THR A 82 -1.31 -3.72 23.95
N ARG A 83 -1.04 -2.55 23.35
CA ARG A 83 -2.05 -1.64 22.79
C ARG A 83 -1.54 -1.04 21.49
N PHE A 84 -2.34 -1.15 20.43
CA PHE A 84 -1.91 -1.02 19.04
C PHE A 84 -1.35 0.36 18.67
N SER A 85 -1.99 1.46 19.09
CA SER A 85 -1.48 2.81 18.88
C SER A 85 -2.04 3.78 19.93
N HIS A 86 -1.18 4.63 20.49
CA HIS A 86 -1.55 5.76 21.34
C HIS A 86 -1.01 7.07 20.78
N ASP A 87 -1.74 8.17 20.98
CA ASP A 87 -1.21 9.52 20.77
C ASP A 87 -0.58 10.08 22.06
N SER A 88 0.05 11.27 21.96
CA SER A 88 0.64 12.00 23.10
C SER A 88 -0.37 12.44 24.16
N GLU A 89 -1.67 12.40 23.85
CA GLU A 89 -2.76 12.65 24.79
C GLU A 89 -3.31 11.36 25.41
N ASN A 90 -2.63 10.23 25.19
CA ASN A 90 -3.02 8.89 25.64
C ASN A 90 -4.40 8.44 25.11
N ARG A 91 -4.87 9.04 24.01
CA ARG A 91 -6.05 8.54 23.30
C ARG A 91 -5.69 7.21 22.67
N VAL A 92 -6.58 6.24 22.84
CA VAL A 92 -6.39 4.89 22.30
C VAL A 92 -7.10 4.84 20.96
N PHE A 93 -6.36 4.58 19.90
CA PHE A 93 -6.99 4.25 18.63
C PHE A 93 -7.61 2.85 18.76
N ALA A 94 -8.91 2.75 18.48
CA ALA A 94 -9.55 1.46 18.37
C ALA A 94 -8.83 0.65 17.28
N ARG A 95 -8.61 -0.63 17.56
CA ARG A 95 -8.09 -1.53 16.53
C ARG A 95 -9.09 -1.52 15.37
N LEU A 96 -8.60 -1.34 14.16
CA LEU A 96 -9.43 -1.45 12.96
C LEU A 96 -10.09 -2.85 12.94
N ASP A 97 -11.40 -2.90 12.70
CA ASP A 97 -12.20 -4.14 12.70
C ASP A 97 -11.91 -4.99 11.46
N GLU A 98 -10.70 -5.54 11.43
CA GLU A 98 -10.14 -6.33 10.33
C GLU A 98 -9.95 -7.79 10.75
N HIS A 99 -10.81 -8.30 11.63
CA HIS A 99 -10.66 -9.66 12.14
C HIS A 99 -10.65 -10.70 11.01
N LYS A 100 -11.49 -10.51 9.99
CA LYS A 100 -11.56 -11.37 8.81
C LYS A 100 -10.26 -11.34 8.00
N ASP A 101 -9.67 -10.16 7.80
CA ASP A 101 -8.43 -10.03 7.06
C ASP A 101 -7.23 -10.59 7.81
N ARG A 102 -7.19 -10.40 9.14
CA ARG A 102 -6.18 -11.05 9.99
C ARG A 102 -6.29 -12.56 9.94
N GLU A 103 -7.49 -13.11 10.09
CA GLU A 103 -7.72 -14.56 10.00
C GLU A 103 -7.31 -15.12 8.63
N ARG A 104 -7.60 -14.38 7.55
CA ARG A 104 -7.16 -14.73 6.18
C ARG A 104 -5.64 -14.74 6.05
N VAL A 105 -4.96 -13.74 6.61
CA VAL A 105 -3.48 -13.66 6.59
C VAL A 105 -2.86 -14.79 7.41
N ASP A 106 -3.37 -15.05 8.61
CA ASP A 106 -2.87 -16.11 9.49
C ASP A 106 -2.99 -17.49 8.83
N LYS A 107 -4.15 -17.78 8.20
CA LYS A 107 -4.34 -19.01 7.43
C LYS A 107 -3.39 -19.11 6.24
N ARG A 108 -3.16 -18.01 5.51
CA ARG A 108 -2.20 -18.00 4.40
C ARG A 108 -0.77 -18.24 4.89
N HIS A 109 -0.36 -17.62 6.00
CA HIS A 109 0.95 -17.85 6.60
C HIS A 109 1.16 -19.30 7.04
N GLN A 110 0.13 -19.96 7.60
CA GLN A 110 0.22 -21.39 7.93
C GLN A 110 0.40 -22.29 6.70
N ASN A 111 -0.11 -21.87 5.55
CA ASN A 111 0.02 -22.59 4.28
C ASN A 111 1.32 -22.26 3.53
N LEU A 112 2.12 -21.30 3.99
CA LEU A 112 3.41 -21.03 3.39
C LEU A 112 4.41 -22.10 3.83
N PRO A 113 5.11 -22.77 2.90
CA PRO A 113 6.19 -23.66 3.27
C PRO A 113 7.25 -22.84 4.02
N LEU A 114 7.46 -23.18 5.28
CA LEU A 114 8.63 -22.72 6.03
C LEU A 114 9.87 -23.08 5.20
N LYS A 115 10.74 -22.10 4.93
CA LYS A 115 12.03 -22.37 4.30
C LYS A 115 12.72 -23.45 5.13
N GLN A 116 12.97 -24.61 4.54
CA GLN A 116 13.81 -25.62 5.18
C GLN A 116 15.19 -24.99 5.36
N TYR A 117 15.64 -25.02 6.61
CA TYR A 117 16.95 -24.56 7.05
C TYR A 117 18.01 -25.40 6.32
N GLU A 118 18.52 -24.88 5.19
CA GLU A 118 19.79 -25.24 4.50
C GLU A 118 19.80 -24.71 3.04
N SER A 119 19.53 -23.42 2.81
CA SER A 119 19.94 -22.79 1.53
C SER A 119 21.31 -22.13 1.74
N GLU A 120 22.32 -22.73 1.12
CA GLU A 120 23.75 -22.42 1.13
C GLU A 120 24.06 -20.92 0.96
N ASN A 121 24.99 -20.42 1.77
CA ASN A 121 25.63 -19.10 1.66
C ASN A 121 27.10 -19.30 1.31
#